data_AF-A0A7Y4RCJ4-F1
#
_entry.id   AF-A0A7Y4RCJ4-F1
#
_cell.length_a   1.000
_cell.length_b   1.000
_cell.length_c   1.000
_cell.angle_alpha   90.00
_cell.angle_beta   90.00
_cell.angle_gamma   90.00
#
_symmetry.space_group_name_H-M   'P 1'
#
loop_
_entity.id
_entity.type
_entity.pdbx_description
1 polymer ?
#
loop_
_entity_poly.entity_id
_entity_poly.type
_entity_poly.pdbx_seq_one_letter_code
_entity_poly.pdbx_strand_id
1 'polypeptide(L)'
;MSTLNHQVWINAPVSKVYEALAAADGLGKWWAPHTSTETDAGLVLAHGAGTEHGEVRMKVLDMIQDKRVEWEIVSTHPKRSPASAWTGTHITFEISERENPGHWLGNSDEVQHMAVLEFRHSGWDENSEYFGFCNFAWGETLLMLKQWCESK
;
A
#
# COMPACT_ATOMS: atom_id res chain seq x y z
N MET A 1 -3.70 13.30 -15.62
CA MET A 1 -3.94 12.21 -14.65
C MET A 1 -3.30 12.62 -13.34
N SER A 2 -4.02 12.46 -12.25
CA SER A 2 -3.63 12.90 -10.92
C SER A 2 -3.12 11.74 -10.07
N THR A 3 -2.48 12.07 -8.96
CA THR A 3 -1.84 11.09 -8.06
C THR A 3 -2.21 11.39 -6.63
N LEU A 4 -2.67 10.37 -5.91
CA LEU A 4 -2.82 10.40 -4.46
C LEU A 4 -1.45 10.12 -3.84
N ASN A 5 -1.00 11.00 -2.95
CA ASN A 5 0.30 10.87 -2.29
C ASN A 5 0.12 10.83 -0.77
N HIS A 6 0.87 9.95 -0.12
CA HIS A 6 1.02 9.91 1.34
C HIS A 6 2.49 9.65 1.68
N GLN A 7 2.96 10.28 2.75
CA GLN A 7 4.28 9.98 3.33
C GLN A 7 4.06 9.51 4.76
N VAL A 8 4.59 8.34 5.10
CA VAL A 8 4.40 7.73 6.42
C VAL A 8 5.75 7.35 7.00
N TRP A 9 6.04 7.84 8.20
CA TRP A 9 7.26 7.50 8.91
C TRP A 9 6.95 6.39 9.89
N ILE A 10 7.70 5.29 9.81
CA ILE A 10 7.42 4.04 10.50
C ILE A 10 8.64 3.67 11.32
N ASN A 11 8.49 3.61 12.64
CA ASN A 11 9.53 3.28 13.61
C ASN A 11 9.87 1.77 13.59
N ALA A 12 10.34 1.31 12.44
CA ALA A 12 10.75 -0.05 12.15
C ALA A 12 11.83 -0.05 11.05
N PRO A 13 12.66 -1.10 10.95
CA PRO A 13 13.59 -1.27 9.85
C PRO A 13 12.89 -1.32 8.49
N VAL A 14 13.56 -0.85 7.44
CA VAL A 14 13.04 -0.87 6.05
C VAL A 14 12.66 -2.28 5.59
N SER A 15 13.37 -3.31 6.03
CA SER A 15 13.09 -4.71 5.70
C SER A 15 11.76 -5.20 6.26
N LYS A 16 11.41 -4.82 7.50
CA LYS A 16 10.11 -5.18 8.09
C LYS A 16 8.96 -4.57 7.30
N VAL A 17 9.11 -3.31 6.84
CA VAL A 17 8.11 -2.64 6.00
C VAL A 17 8.02 -3.30 4.62
N TYR A 18 9.15 -3.64 4.01
CA TYR A 18 9.18 -4.35 2.72
C TYR A 18 8.50 -5.72 2.79
N GLU A 19 8.84 -6.54 3.79
CA GLU A 19 8.23 -7.86 4.01
C GLU A 19 6.71 -7.77 4.22
N ALA A 20 6.22 -6.70 4.86
CA ALA A 20 4.79 -6.45 5.04
C ALA A 20 4.04 -6.18 3.72
N LEU A 21 4.75 -5.73 2.68
CA LEU A 21 4.20 -5.29 1.40
C LEU A 21 4.44 -6.30 0.28
N ALA A 22 5.55 -7.03 0.31
CA ALA A 22 6.04 -7.80 -0.83
C ALA A 22 5.25 -9.10 -1.12
N ALA A 23 4.46 -9.60 -0.16
CA ALA A 23 3.77 -10.87 -0.30
C ALA A 23 2.37 -10.88 0.32
N ALA A 24 1.52 -11.77 -0.18
CA ALA A 24 0.15 -11.97 0.32
C ALA A 24 0.12 -12.24 1.84
N ASP A 25 1.05 -13.04 2.35
CA ASP A 25 1.17 -13.33 3.78
C ASP A 25 1.51 -12.08 4.61
N GLY A 26 2.30 -11.15 4.07
CA GLY A 26 2.61 -9.87 4.71
C GLY A 26 1.38 -8.95 4.74
N LEU A 27 0.77 -8.75 3.57
CA LEU A 27 -0.43 -7.93 3.40
C LEU A 27 -1.61 -8.45 4.25
N GLY A 28 -1.70 -9.77 4.38
CA GLY A 28 -2.67 -10.49 5.20
C GLY A 28 -2.64 -10.14 6.68
N LYS A 29 -1.51 -9.67 7.21
CA LYS A 29 -1.35 -9.39 8.64
C LYS A 29 -1.87 -8.03 9.08
N TRP A 30 -1.99 -7.08 8.14
CA TRP A 30 -2.32 -5.69 8.49
C TRP A 30 -3.40 -5.06 7.63
N TRP A 31 -3.65 -5.52 6.40
CA TRP A 31 -4.65 -4.90 5.51
C TRP A 31 -5.93 -5.75 5.40
N ALA A 32 -5.82 -6.89 4.75
CA ALA A 32 -6.91 -7.85 4.53
C ALA A 32 -6.29 -9.19 4.11
N PRO A 33 -6.99 -10.33 4.25
CA PRO A 33 -6.52 -11.59 3.69
C PRO A 33 -6.27 -11.46 2.18
N HIS A 34 -5.01 -11.58 1.77
CA HIS A 34 -4.60 -11.57 0.37
C HIS A 34 -4.32 -12.99 -0.11
N THR A 35 -4.52 -13.21 -1.41
CA THR A 35 -4.08 -14.40 -2.12
C THR A 35 -3.04 -14.02 -3.15
N SER A 36 -2.22 -14.99 -3.54
CA SER A 36 -1.18 -14.84 -4.56
C SER A 36 -1.40 -15.91 -5.63
N THR A 37 -1.41 -15.50 -6.89
CA THR A 37 -1.60 -16.39 -8.04
C THR A 37 -0.60 -16.06 -9.14
N GLU A 38 0.14 -17.07 -9.60
CA GLU A 38 0.98 -16.96 -10.79
C GLU A 38 0.10 -17.04 -12.05
N THR A 39 0.30 -16.12 -12.98
CA THR A 39 -0.42 -16.06 -14.26
C THR A 39 0.57 -15.93 -15.41
N ASP A 40 0.11 -16.16 -16.64
CA ASP A 40 0.93 -15.94 -17.84
C ASP A 40 1.44 -14.49 -17.98
N ALA A 41 0.77 -13.54 -17.32
CA ALA A 41 1.14 -12.13 -17.31
C ALA A 41 2.05 -11.73 -16.14
N GLY A 42 2.36 -12.65 -15.22
CA GLY A 42 3.13 -12.44 -13.99
C GLY A 42 2.33 -12.70 -12.71
N LEU A 43 2.94 -12.34 -11.58
CA LEU A 43 2.37 -12.50 -10.23
C LEU A 43 1.19 -11.55 -10.01
N VAL A 44 0.07 -12.09 -9.54
CA VAL A 44 -1.14 -11.32 -9.19
C VAL A 44 -1.48 -11.53 -7.72
N LEU A 45 -1.54 -10.43 -6.97
CA LEU A 45 -2.07 -10.36 -5.61
C LEU A 45 -3.54 -9.97 -5.66
N ALA A 46 -4.35 -10.55 -4.77
CA ALA A 46 -5.78 -10.26 -4.76
C ALA A 46 -6.36 -10.27 -3.35
N HIS A 47 -7.32 -9.38 -3.09
CA HIS A 47 -8.10 -9.41 -1.85
C HIS A 47 -9.58 -9.11 -2.14
N GLY A 48 -10.45 -9.64 -1.27
CA GLY A 48 -11.87 -9.34 -1.33
C GLY A 48 -12.15 -7.88 -0.92
N ALA A 49 -12.93 -7.16 -1.72
CA ALA A 49 -13.43 -5.83 -1.39
C ALA A 49 -14.83 -5.86 -0.73
N GLY A 50 -15.30 -7.04 -0.30
CA GLY A 50 -16.65 -7.29 0.20
C GLY A 50 -17.60 -7.84 -0.86
N THR A 51 -18.71 -8.44 -0.42
CA THR A 51 -19.66 -9.20 -1.26
C THR A 51 -20.25 -8.38 -2.42
N GLU A 52 -20.31 -7.05 -2.30
CA GLU A 52 -20.90 -6.18 -3.32
C GLU A 52 -19.90 -5.49 -4.26
N HIS A 53 -18.60 -5.64 -3.98
CA HIS A 53 -17.52 -4.93 -4.69
C HIS A 53 -16.58 -5.86 -5.45
N GLY A 54 -16.67 -7.17 -5.23
CA GLY A 54 -15.85 -8.17 -5.91
C GLY A 54 -14.43 -8.25 -5.36
N GLU A 55 -13.50 -8.68 -6.20
CA GLU A 55 -12.09 -8.87 -5.86
C GLU A 55 -11.24 -7.79 -6.51
N VAL A 56 -10.40 -7.12 -5.73
CA VAL A 56 -9.37 -6.21 -6.25
C VAL A 56 -8.16 -7.06 -6.62
N ARG A 57 -7.70 -6.95 -7.87
CA ARG A 57 -6.56 -7.70 -8.41
C ARG A 57 -5.44 -6.74 -8.78
N MET A 58 -4.27 -6.99 -8.21
CA MET A 58 -3.05 -6.20 -8.32
C MET A 58 -1.99 -7.05 -9.03
N LYS A 59 -1.65 -6.69 -10.27
CA LYS A 59 -0.52 -7.29 -10.96
C LYS A 59 0.77 -6.68 -10.42
N VAL A 60 1.72 -7.50 -10.00
CA VAL A 60 3.02 -7.03 -9.53
C VAL A 60 3.88 -6.61 -10.72
N LEU A 61 4.32 -5.36 -10.73
CA LEU A 61 5.17 -4.78 -11.78
C LEU A 61 6.65 -4.71 -11.36
N ASP A 62 6.92 -4.34 -10.11
CA ASP A 62 8.28 -4.23 -9.58
C ASP A 62 8.35 -4.60 -8.10
N MET A 63 9.44 -5.25 -7.72
CA MET A 63 9.78 -5.64 -6.34
C MET A 63 11.28 -5.58 -6.16
N ILE A 64 11.77 -4.46 -5.64
CA ILE A 64 13.17 -4.27 -5.29
C ILE A 64 13.29 -4.39 -3.78
N GLN A 65 13.99 -5.42 -3.33
CA GLN A 65 14.19 -5.72 -1.92
C GLN A 65 14.55 -4.47 -1.12
N ASP A 66 13.81 -4.25 -0.02
CA ASP A 66 13.98 -3.17 0.96
C ASP A 66 13.86 -1.74 0.38
N LYS A 67 13.36 -1.58 -0.86
CA LYS A 67 13.33 -0.29 -1.56
C LYS A 67 12.02 0.04 -2.25
N ARG A 68 11.42 -0.92 -2.97
CA ARG A 68 10.28 -0.61 -3.84
C ARG A 68 9.35 -1.79 -4.01
N VAL A 69 8.05 -1.49 -4.00
CA VAL A 69 6.99 -2.39 -4.48
C VAL A 69 6.05 -1.59 -5.39
N GLU A 70 5.71 -2.15 -6.54
CA GLU A 70 4.79 -1.52 -7.49
C GLU A 70 3.77 -2.53 -8.04
N TRP A 71 2.51 -2.10 -8.08
CA TRP A 71 1.39 -2.87 -8.61
C TRP A 71 0.57 -2.06 -9.61
N GLU A 72 -0.01 -2.75 -10.59
CA GLU A 72 -1.07 -2.25 -11.47
C GLU A 72 -2.41 -2.89 -11.07
N ILE A 73 -3.46 -2.08 -10.97
CA ILE A 73 -4.81 -2.61 -10.73
C ILE A 73 -5.41 -3.10 -12.05
N VAL A 74 -5.65 -4.42 -12.12
CA VAL A 74 -6.15 -5.10 -13.33
C VAL A 74 -7.60 -5.57 -13.22
N SER A 75 -8.24 -5.37 -12.05
CA SER A 75 -9.65 -5.69 -11.84
C SER A 75 -10.57 -4.55 -12.30
N THR A 76 -11.80 -4.91 -12.65
CA THR A 76 -12.89 -3.98 -13.01
C THR A 76 -14.03 -4.12 -12.04
N HIS A 77 -14.63 -3.00 -11.61
CA HIS A 77 -15.67 -2.98 -10.59
C HIS A 77 -16.92 -2.21 -11.04
N PRO A 78 -18.11 -2.51 -10.48
CA PRO A 78 -19.32 -1.73 -10.74
C PRO A 78 -19.14 -0.25 -10.37
N LYS A 79 -19.71 0.68 -11.15
CA LYS A 79 -19.58 2.13 -10.95
C LYS A 79 -19.89 2.64 -9.54
N ARG A 80 -20.72 1.92 -8.78
CA ARG A 80 -21.07 2.23 -7.38
C ARG A 80 -19.95 1.91 -6.38
N SER A 81 -18.90 1.23 -6.80
CA SER A 81 -17.75 0.87 -5.96
C SER A 81 -16.64 1.92 -6.14
N PRO A 82 -15.99 2.37 -5.07
CA PRO A 82 -14.81 3.23 -5.17
C PRO A 82 -13.69 2.62 -6.03
N ALA A 83 -13.56 1.29 -6.03
CA ALA A 83 -12.58 0.56 -6.84
C ALA A 83 -12.85 0.65 -8.35
N SER A 84 -14.02 1.13 -8.78
CA SER A 84 -14.32 1.32 -10.21
C SER A 84 -13.45 2.40 -10.88
N ALA A 85 -12.86 3.29 -10.07
CA ALA A 85 -11.92 4.30 -10.56
C ALA A 85 -10.46 3.79 -10.62
N TRP A 86 -10.21 2.52 -10.26
CA TRP A 86 -8.85 2.03 -10.07
C TRP A 86 -8.32 1.22 -11.27
N THR A 87 -9.15 0.74 -12.21
CA THR A 87 -8.63 -0.08 -13.32
C THR A 87 -7.56 0.67 -14.14
N GLY A 88 -6.36 0.10 -14.26
CA GLY A 88 -5.20 0.67 -14.94
C GLY A 88 -4.40 1.69 -14.13
N THR A 89 -4.80 1.97 -12.89
CA THR A 89 -4.01 2.81 -11.97
C THR A 89 -2.85 2.02 -11.38
N HIS A 90 -1.85 2.74 -10.89
CA HIS A 90 -0.64 2.15 -10.34
C HIS A 90 -0.50 2.52 -8.87
N ILE A 91 -0.16 1.54 -8.04
CA ILE A 91 0.16 1.71 -6.63
C ILE A 91 1.66 1.48 -6.47
N THR A 92 2.33 2.45 -5.88
CA THR A 92 3.77 2.42 -5.66
C THR A 92 4.07 2.71 -4.19
N PHE A 93 4.96 1.91 -3.64
CA PHE A 93 5.59 2.11 -2.34
C PHE A 93 7.09 2.26 -2.56
N GLU A 94 7.65 3.42 -2.21
CA GLU A 94 9.10 3.59 -2.11
C GLU A 94 9.49 3.67 -0.63
N ILE A 95 10.50 2.90 -0.27
CA ILE A 95 10.97 2.76 1.10
C ILE A 95 12.38 3.32 1.16
N SER A 96 12.60 4.24 2.09
CA SER A 96 13.93 4.77 2.39
C SER A 96 14.17 4.75 3.90
N GLU A 97 15.43 4.82 4.29
CA GLU A 97 15.83 4.89 5.69
C GLU A 97 16.17 6.34 6.05
N ARG A 98 15.89 6.71 7.30
CA ARG A 98 16.37 7.95 7.89
C ARG A 98 16.65 7.81 9.38
N GLU A 99 17.39 8.77 9.92
CA GLU A 99 17.56 8.91 11.37
C GLU A 99 16.20 9.15 12.05
N ASN A 100 15.98 8.44 13.15
CA ASN A 100 14.79 8.59 13.98
C ASN A 100 14.90 9.90 14.78
N PRO A 101 13.96 10.86 14.61
CA PRO A 101 13.96 12.11 15.37
C PRO A 101 13.50 11.91 16.82
N GLY A 102 13.27 10.66 17.25
CA GLY A 102 13.01 10.27 18.62
C GLY A 102 11.71 10.86 19.15
N HIS A 103 11.83 11.55 20.29
CA HIS A 103 10.72 12.15 21.02
C HIS A 103 9.79 13.08 20.23
N TRP A 104 10.22 13.67 19.10
CA TRP A 104 9.35 14.55 18.31
C TRP A 104 8.06 13.85 17.84
N LEU A 105 8.13 12.54 17.59
CA LEU A 105 7.01 11.74 17.10
C LEU A 105 6.37 10.89 18.20
N GLY A 106 6.75 11.09 19.46
CA GLY A 106 6.34 10.22 20.57
C GLY A 106 6.95 8.81 20.49
N ASN A 107 7.99 8.62 19.69
CA ASN A 107 8.67 7.34 19.50
C ASN A 107 9.78 7.13 20.54
N SER A 108 10.15 5.86 20.73
CA SER A 108 11.33 5.45 21.49
C SER A 108 12.61 5.76 20.72
N ASP A 109 13.66 6.18 21.43
CA ASP A 109 15.01 6.38 20.89
C ASP A 109 15.78 5.04 20.74
N GLU A 110 15.19 3.91 21.13
CA GLU A 110 15.79 2.57 20.97
C GLU A 110 16.08 2.22 19.51
N VAL A 111 15.25 2.71 18.59
CA VAL A 111 15.41 2.51 17.16
C VAL A 111 16.11 3.73 16.56
N GLN A 112 17.38 3.57 16.17
CA GLN A 112 18.18 4.69 15.65
C GLN A 112 17.75 5.14 14.24
N HIS A 113 17.25 4.20 13.44
CA HIS A 113 16.84 4.43 12.06
C HIS A 113 15.43 3.91 11.81
N MET A 114 14.63 4.71 11.11
CA MET A 114 13.24 4.39 10.81
C MET A 114 13.01 4.42 9.29
N ALA A 115 11.98 3.69 8.85
CA ALA A 115 11.57 3.71 7.47
C ALA A 115 10.71 4.94 7.15
N VAL A 116 10.94 5.53 5.97
CA VAL A 116 10.03 6.46 5.31
C VAL A 116 9.40 5.75 4.14
N LEU A 117 8.08 5.65 4.18
CA LEU A 117 7.27 5.10 3.11
C LEU A 117 6.66 6.25 2.30
N GLU A 118 7.07 6.37 1.04
CA GLU A 118 6.41 7.22 0.06
C GLU A 118 5.39 6.38 -0.71
N PHE A 119 4.11 6.60 -0.42
CA PHE A 119 3.01 5.96 -1.10
C PHE A 119 2.50 6.85 -2.23
N ARG A 120 2.30 6.25 -3.41
CA ARG A 120 1.65 6.89 -4.56
C ARG A 120 0.62 5.96 -5.17
N HIS A 121 -0.57 6.49 -5.39
CA HIS A 121 -1.57 5.85 -6.24
C HIS A 121 -1.83 6.78 -7.43
N SER A 122 -1.24 6.46 -8.58
CA SER A 122 -1.18 7.30 -9.78
C SER A 122 -2.11 6.78 -10.89
N GLY A 123 -2.40 7.63 -11.86
CA GLY A 123 -3.29 7.29 -12.98
C GLY A 123 -4.76 7.67 -12.75
N TRP A 124 -5.05 8.46 -11.73
CA TRP A 124 -6.42 8.86 -11.40
C TRP A 124 -6.99 9.89 -12.38
N ASP A 125 -8.29 9.79 -12.63
CA ASP A 125 -9.10 10.92 -13.06
C ASP A 125 -9.38 11.83 -11.85
N GLU A 126 -8.94 13.08 -11.94
CA GLU A 126 -9.11 14.08 -10.87
C GLU A 126 -10.56 14.50 -10.67
N ASN A 127 -11.42 14.26 -11.66
CA ASN A 127 -12.85 14.52 -11.57
C ASN A 127 -13.63 13.33 -11.00
N SER A 128 -12.94 12.24 -10.63
CA SER A 128 -13.58 11.11 -9.98
C SER A 128 -14.16 11.51 -8.62
N GLU A 129 -15.44 11.22 -8.38
CA GLU A 129 -16.08 11.40 -7.07
C GLU A 129 -15.37 10.60 -5.96
N TYR A 130 -14.62 9.56 -6.33
CA TYR A 130 -13.87 8.71 -5.40
C TYR A 130 -12.45 9.20 -5.11
N PHE A 131 -11.96 10.27 -5.76
CA PHE A 131 -10.60 10.76 -5.58
C PHE A 131 -10.33 11.16 -4.12
N GLY A 132 -11.18 12.02 -3.55
CA GLY A 132 -11.06 12.45 -2.15
C GLY A 132 -11.35 11.32 -1.16
N PHE A 133 -12.36 10.49 -1.45
CA PHE A 133 -12.70 9.34 -0.61
C PHE A 133 -11.52 8.35 -0.52
N CYS A 134 -10.95 7.96 -1.65
CA CYS A 134 -9.83 7.01 -1.68
C CYS A 134 -8.56 7.62 -1.10
N ASN A 135 -8.35 8.94 -1.20
CA ASN A 135 -7.24 9.58 -0.52
C ASN A 135 -7.29 9.36 0.99
N PHE A 136 -8.46 9.60 1.61
CA PHE A 136 -8.67 9.37 3.03
C PHE A 136 -8.54 7.89 3.40
N ALA A 137 -9.19 7.00 2.64
CA ALA A 137 -9.12 5.55 2.88
C ALA A 137 -7.69 4.99 2.81
N TRP A 138 -6.84 5.51 1.90
CA TRP A 138 -5.42 5.17 1.88
C TRP A 138 -4.69 5.66 3.14
N GLY A 139 -5.01 6.84 3.66
CA GLY A 139 -4.46 7.32 4.92
C GLY A 139 -4.75 6.38 6.09
N GLU A 140 -5.98 5.91 6.22
CA GLU A 140 -6.37 4.92 7.24
C GLU A 140 -5.69 3.57 7.03
N THR A 141 -5.65 3.09 5.79
CA THR A 141 -5.00 1.82 5.43
C THR A 141 -3.50 1.84 5.75
N LEU A 142 -2.79 2.93 5.42
CA LEU A 142 -1.37 3.08 5.72
C LEU A 142 -1.08 3.25 7.23
N LEU A 143 -2.03 3.78 8.00
CA LEU A 143 -1.94 3.79 9.46
C LEU A 143 -1.94 2.37 10.03
N MET A 144 -2.73 1.44 9.47
CA MET A 144 -2.73 0.03 9.88
C MET A 144 -1.37 -0.62 9.64
N LEU A 145 -0.75 -0.37 8.47
CA LEU A 145 0.61 -0.83 8.17
C LEU A 145 1.61 -0.30 9.20
N LYS A 146 1.58 1.01 9.48
CA LYS A 146 2.47 1.64 10.47
C LYS A 146 2.34 0.97 11.83
N GLN A 147 1.11 0.81 12.33
CA GLN A 147 0.84 0.18 13.63
C GLN A 147 1.34 -1.26 13.67
N TRP A 148 1.13 -2.03 12.60
CA TRP A 148 1.62 -3.40 12.52
C TRP A 148 3.16 -3.47 12.53
N CYS A 149 3.82 -2.63 11.74
CA CYS A 149 5.28 -2.56 11.69
C CYS A 149 5.91 -2.11 13.02
N GLU A 150 5.24 -1.24 13.77
CA GLU A 150 5.72 -0.75 15.08
C GLU A 150 5.35 -1.65 16.25
N SER A 151 4.47 -2.64 16.03
CA SER A 151 4.14 -3.64 17.05
C SER A 151 5.32 -4.57 17.34
N LYS A 152 5.44 -4.98 18.60
CA LYS A 152 6.49 -5.89 19.11
C LYS A 152 6.25 -7.32 18.66
#